data_AF-A0AA96VTS4-F1
#
_entry.id   AF-A0AA96VTS4-F1
#
_cell.length_a   1.000
_cell.length_b   1.000
_cell.length_c   1.000
_cell.angle_alpha   90.00
_cell.angle_beta   90.00
_cell.angle_gamma   90.00
#
_symmetry.space_group_name_H-M   'P 1'
#
loop_
_entity.id
_entity.type
_entity.pdbx_description
1 polymer ?
#
loop_
_entity_poly.entity_id
_entity_poly.type
_entity_poly.pdbx_seq_one_letter_code
_entity_poly.pdbx_strand_id
1 'polypeptide(L)'
;MKNTKRYTFTFSIITLIIGLAGFLSFSLIGHNYLQSSKNSYSMIQKRNAEVRKNIIDTISNSLQRTSAHLTVLVHSQQDDDLFASKEIFTRMMWEMLLSDDKIASIYIADKFGDFFQARRTPDFVMRTIDRRVKKPVDEWAYKNNDFDTVRLEYKEATYDPRERTWFKEATSHKNYYWSEPYAFASTNEIGITVAYPFFNEDG
;
A
#
# COMPACT_ATOMS: atom_id res chain seq x y z
N MET A 1 -46.11 60.38 -19.94
CA MET A 1 -45.20 60.58 -18.79
C MET A 1 -44.26 59.38 -18.70
N LYS A 2 -42.96 59.58 -18.96
CA LYS A 2 -41.93 58.52 -18.93
C LYS A 2 -41.45 58.34 -17.49
N ASN A 3 -41.63 57.14 -16.94
CA ASN A 3 -41.28 56.81 -15.56
C ASN A 3 -39.81 56.40 -15.49
N THR A 4 -38.92 57.29 -15.05
CA THR A 4 -37.48 57.03 -14.92
C THR A 4 -37.20 56.32 -13.58
N LYS A 5 -36.93 55.02 -13.63
CA LYS A 5 -36.47 54.24 -12.47
C LYS A 5 -35.12 54.77 -11.99
N ARG A 6 -35.11 55.46 -10.85
CA ARG A 6 -33.88 55.85 -10.14
C ARG A 6 -33.35 54.65 -9.38
N TYR A 7 -32.38 53.94 -9.96
CA TYR A 7 -31.59 52.97 -9.20
C TYR A 7 -30.75 53.74 -8.18
N THR A 8 -30.98 53.48 -6.89
CA THR A 8 -30.24 54.09 -5.79
C THR A 8 -28.79 53.63 -5.87
N PHE A 9 -27.86 54.58 -5.99
CA PHE A 9 -26.42 54.39 -6.26
C PHE A 9 -25.75 53.28 -5.40
N THR A 10 -26.27 53.06 -4.19
CA THR A 10 -25.82 52.04 -3.23
C THR A 10 -26.09 50.59 -3.68
N PHE A 11 -27.21 50.31 -4.34
CA PHE A 11 -27.55 48.96 -4.79
C PHE A 11 -26.59 48.49 -5.91
N SER A 12 -26.14 49.44 -6.75
CA SER A 12 -25.18 49.18 -7.83
C SER A 12 -23.76 48.93 -7.32
N ILE A 13 -23.36 49.56 -6.21
CA ILE A 13 -22.03 49.37 -5.60
C ILE A 13 -21.93 47.99 -4.93
N ILE A 14 -22.96 47.56 -4.21
CA ILE A 14 -22.98 46.26 -3.52
C ILE A 14 -22.90 45.10 -4.52
N THR A 15 -23.63 45.19 -5.63
CA THR A 15 -23.58 44.16 -6.69
C THR A 15 -22.21 44.10 -7.37
N LEU A 16 -21.55 45.25 -7.57
CA LEU A 16 -20.19 45.31 -8.09
C LEU A 16 -19.18 44.64 -7.15
N ILE A 17 -19.28 44.91 -5.84
CA ILE A 17 -18.39 44.34 -4.82
C ILE A 17 -18.56 42.82 -4.73
N ILE A 18 -19.81 42.32 -4.74
CA ILE A 18 -20.10 40.89 -4.70
C ILE A 18 -19.57 40.19 -5.96
N GLY A 19 -19.74 40.81 -7.13
CA GLY A 19 -19.20 40.28 -8.39
C GLY A 19 -17.67 40.21 -8.38
N LEU A 20 -17.02 41.26 -7.90
CA LEU A 20 -15.56 41.33 -7.80
C LEU A 20 -15.02 40.29 -6.80
N ALA A 21 -15.66 40.15 -5.64
CA ALA A 21 -15.31 39.16 -4.64
C ALA A 21 -15.46 37.73 -5.18
N GLY A 22 -16.57 37.43 -5.87
CA GLY A 22 -16.79 36.13 -6.51
C GLY A 22 -15.75 35.80 -7.58
N PHE A 23 -15.38 36.77 -8.41
CA PHE A 23 -14.33 36.62 -9.43
C PHE A 23 -12.96 36.36 -8.79
N LEU A 24 -12.60 37.12 -7.75
CA LEU A 24 -11.35 36.92 -7.01
C LEU A 24 -11.31 35.54 -6.36
N SER A 25 -12.39 35.11 -5.70
CA SER A 25 -12.48 33.77 -5.11
C SER A 25 -12.32 32.67 -6.15
N PHE A 26 -12.99 32.78 -7.30
CA PHE A 26 -12.91 31.78 -8.37
C PHE A 26 -11.48 31.70 -8.95
N SER A 27 -10.86 32.85 -9.20
CA SER A 27 -9.47 32.93 -9.65
C SER A 27 -8.49 32.32 -8.65
N LEU A 28 -8.68 32.62 -7.35
CA LEU A 28 -7.82 32.13 -6.28
C LEU A 28 -7.95 30.61 -6.07
N ILE A 29 -9.17 30.06 -6.16
CA ILE A 29 -9.44 28.62 -6.07
C ILE A 29 -8.84 27.89 -7.27
N GLY A 30 -9.03 28.40 -8.49
CA GLY A 30 -8.45 27.80 -9.71
C GLY A 30 -6.92 27.81 -9.69
N HIS A 31 -6.32 28.91 -9.28
CA HIS A 31 -4.87 29.02 -9.13
C HIS A 31 -4.33 28.07 -8.06
N ASN A 32 -4.97 28.01 -6.88
CA ASN A 32 -4.60 27.06 -5.83
C ASN A 32 -4.75 25.61 -6.27
N TYR A 33 -5.80 25.25 -7.00
CA TYR A 33 -6.02 23.89 -7.47
C TYR A 33 -4.91 23.44 -8.42
N LEU A 34 -4.58 24.27 -9.42
CA LEU A 34 -3.52 23.98 -10.39
C LEU A 34 -2.12 23.97 -9.73
N GLN A 35 -1.87 24.90 -8.81
CA GLN A 35 -0.59 25.01 -8.10
C GLN A 35 -0.42 23.87 -7.08
N SER A 36 -1.48 23.50 -6.37
CA SER A 36 -1.50 22.39 -5.40
C SER A 36 -1.23 21.05 -6.09
N SER A 37 -1.85 20.78 -7.25
CA SER A 37 -1.54 19.57 -8.01
C SER A 37 -0.07 19.54 -8.45
N LYS A 38 0.47 20.61 -9.05
CA LYS A 38 1.88 20.64 -9.48
C LYS A 38 2.87 20.54 -8.32
N ASN A 39 2.59 21.20 -7.20
CA ASN A 39 3.41 21.13 -5.99
C ASN A 39 3.35 19.74 -5.37
N SER A 40 2.18 19.08 -5.37
CA SER A 40 2.02 17.71 -4.90
C SER A 40 2.81 16.72 -5.78
N TYR A 41 2.71 16.82 -7.11
CA TYR A 41 3.46 15.94 -8.02
C TYR A 41 4.99 16.10 -7.86
N SER A 42 5.49 17.34 -7.76
CA SER A 42 6.93 17.59 -7.58
C SER A 42 7.43 17.26 -6.17
N MET A 43 6.62 17.42 -5.13
CA MET A 43 6.93 16.95 -3.77
C MET A 43 6.92 15.43 -3.67
N ILE A 44 5.98 14.74 -4.34
CA ILE A 44 5.94 13.28 -4.42
C ILE A 44 7.18 12.76 -5.15
N GLN A 45 7.57 13.34 -6.29
CA GLN A 45 8.76 12.89 -7.02
C GLN A 45 10.06 13.10 -6.22
N LYS A 46 10.24 14.26 -5.58
CA LYS A 46 11.41 14.55 -4.74
C LYS A 46 11.46 13.65 -3.50
N ARG A 47 10.33 13.47 -2.80
CA ARG A 47 10.24 12.51 -1.69
C ARG A 47 10.47 11.08 -2.18
N ASN A 48 9.95 10.67 -3.33
CA ASN A 48 10.13 9.32 -3.84
C ASN A 48 11.60 9.03 -4.15
N ALA A 49 12.36 9.96 -4.73
CA ALA A 49 13.78 9.76 -4.96
C ALA A 49 14.58 9.63 -3.65
N GLU A 50 14.26 10.47 -2.65
CA GLU A 50 14.92 10.48 -1.35
C GLU A 50 14.52 9.28 -0.47
N VAL A 51 13.23 8.91 -0.49
CA VAL A 51 12.67 7.70 0.13
C VAL A 51 13.24 6.47 -0.57
N ARG A 52 13.33 6.41 -1.90
CA ARG A 52 13.99 5.31 -2.62
C ARG A 52 15.44 5.16 -2.19
N LYS A 53 16.21 6.25 -2.08
CA LYS A 53 17.61 6.20 -1.63
C LYS A 53 17.72 5.72 -0.18
N ASN A 54 16.98 6.33 0.74
CA ASN A 54 17.02 5.98 2.16
C ASN A 54 16.51 4.56 2.43
N ILE A 55 15.51 4.12 1.68
CA ILE A 55 15.03 2.76 1.80
C ILE A 55 16.04 1.83 1.13
N ILE A 56 16.59 2.04 -0.07
CA ILE A 56 17.67 1.19 -0.61
C ILE A 56 18.83 1.02 0.40
N ASP A 57 19.25 2.07 1.10
CA ASP A 57 20.34 1.97 2.09
C ASP A 57 19.92 1.23 3.38
N THR A 58 18.69 1.45 3.87
CA THR A 58 18.14 0.80 5.08
C THR A 58 17.76 -0.66 4.81
N ILE A 59 17.12 -0.90 3.66
CA ILE A 59 16.71 -2.19 3.16
C ILE A 59 17.90 -2.99 2.66
N SER A 60 18.96 -2.43 2.09
CA SER A 60 20.14 -3.24 1.73
C SER A 60 20.70 -3.96 2.97
N ASN A 61 20.82 -3.27 4.11
CA ASN A 61 21.35 -3.86 5.34
C ASN A 61 20.36 -4.75 6.12
N SER A 62 19.05 -4.44 6.07
CA SER A 62 17.98 -5.21 6.72
C SER A 62 17.52 -6.39 5.85
N LEU A 63 17.37 -6.16 4.54
CA LEU A 63 17.05 -7.15 3.52
C LEU A 63 18.21 -8.05 3.13
N GLN A 64 19.49 -7.70 3.26
CA GLN A 64 20.57 -8.69 3.04
C GLN A 64 20.60 -9.77 4.14
N ARG A 65 20.13 -9.45 5.35
CA ARG A 65 19.94 -10.43 6.43
C ARG A 65 18.64 -11.21 6.26
N THR A 66 17.56 -10.51 5.94
CA THR A 66 16.23 -11.08 5.65
C THR A 66 16.20 -11.93 4.38
N SER A 67 16.93 -11.57 3.32
CA SER A 67 17.01 -12.33 2.08
C SER A 67 17.75 -13.65 2.31
N ALA A 68 18.79 -13.69 3.14
CA ALA A 68 19.41 -14.95 3.53
C ALA A 68 18.39 -15.88 4.22
N HIS A 69 17.55 -15.34 5.12
CA HIS A 69 16.48 -16.12 5.75
C HIS A 69 15.37 -16.55 4.78
N LEU A 70 14.92 -15.65 3.89
CA LEU A 70 13.93 -15.94 2.86
C LEU A 70 14.47 -16.97 1.86
N THR A 71 15.71 -16.80 1.38
CA THR A 71 16.42 -17.75 0.51
C THR A 71 16.56 -19.11 1.17
N VAL A 72 16.92 -19.20 2.46
CA VAL A 72 17.00 -20.49 3.17
C VAL A 72 15.63 -21.18 3.23
N LEU A 73 14.57 -20.45 3.58
CA LEU A 73 13.22 -21.02 3.65
C LEU A 73 12.74 -21.56 2.30
N VAL A 74 13.01 -20.77 1.28
CA VAL A 74 12.60 -21.02 -0.08
C VAL A 74 13.38 -22.18 -0.71
N HIS A 75 14.68 -22.32 -0.40
CA HIS A 75 15.47 -23.49 -0.80
C HIS A 75 15.21 -24.73 0.09
N SER A 76 14.54 -24.56 1.23
CA SER A 76 14.09 -25.68 2.06
C SER A 76 12.71 -26.22 1.67
N GLN A 77 12.01 -25.56 0.75
CA GLN A 77 10.80 -26.12 0.14
C GLN A 77 11.19 -27.23 -0.84
N GLN A 78 10.80 -28.45 -0.50
CA GLN A 78 10.69 -29.57 -1.45
C GLN A 78 9.33 -29.61 -2.15
N ASP A 79 8.36 -28.79 -1.71
CA ASP A 79 6.95 -28.84 -2.12
C ASP A 79 6.47 -27.47 -2.61
N ASP A 80 5.76 -27.44 -3.74
CA ASP A 80 5.14 -26.25 -4.38
C ASP A 80 3.97 -25.67 -3.56
N ASP A 81 3.82 -26.10 -2.30
CA ASP A 81 2.73 -25.75 -1.41
C ASP A 81 3.14 -24.76 -0.31
N LEU A 82 2.68 -23.51 -0.47
CA LEU A 82 2.88 -22.43 0.49
C LEU A 82 2.21 -22.75 1.83
N PHE A 83 1.06 -23.44 1.82
CA PHE A 83 0.33 -23.83 3.03
C PHE A 83 0.95 -25.02 3.75
N ALA A 84 1.70 -25.88 3.06
CA ALA A 84 2.47 -26.95 3.71
C ALA A 84 3.47 -26.40 4.75
N SER A 85 3.99 -25.19 4.51
CA SER A 85 4.93 -24.49 5.39
C SER A 85 4.30 -23.30 6.13
N LYS A 86 2.96 -23.23 6.25
CA LYS A 86 2.22 -22.09 6.85
C LYS A 86 2.78 -21.68 8.20
N GLU A 87 3.00 -22.63 9.11
CA GLU A 87 3.44 -22.32 10.48
C GLU A 87 4.82 -21.63 10.50
N ILE A 88 5.79 -22.18 9.77
CA ILE A 88 7.16 -21.65 9.70
C ILE A 88 7.16 -20.26 9.07
N PHE A 89 6.49 -20.09 7.92
CA PHE A 89 6.44 -18.82 7.24
C PHE A 89 5.75 -17.74 8.07
N THR A 90 4.57 -18.03 8.60
CA THR A 90 3.79 -17.03 9.34
C THR A 90 4.50 -16.62 10.64
N ARG A 91 5.14 -17.55 11.36
CA ARG A 91 5.94 -17.22 12.55
C ARG A 91 7.16 -16.38 12.19
N MET A 92 7.92 -16.75 11.16
CA MET A 92 9.10 -15.97 10.79
C MET A 92 8.71 -14.55 10.31
N MET A 93 7.68 -14.43 9.47
CA MET A 93 7.15 -13.13 9.05
C MET A 93 6.75 -12.26 10.25
N TRP A 94 6.23 -12.88 11.31
CA TRP A 94 5.90 -12.19 12.56
C TRP A 94 7.13 -11.62 13.25
N GLU A 95 8.14 -12.44 13.47
CA GLU A 95 9.40 -12.02 14.11
C GLU A 95 10.08 -10.89 13.32
N MET A 96 10.10 -11.01 11.99
CA MET A 96 10.65 -9.97 11.12
C MET A 96 9.87 -8.67 11.22
N LEU A 97 8.54 -8.74 11.22
CA LEU A 97 7.68 -7.57 11.40
C LEU A 97 7.95 -6.89 12.75
N LEU A 98 8.18 -7.64 13.82
CA LEU A 98 8.48 -7.10 15.15
C LEU A 98 9.91 -6.54 15.27
N SER A 99 10.87 -7.09 14.51
CA SER A 99 12.29 -6.73 14.58
C SER A 99 12.62 -5.32 14.07
N ASP A 100 11.80 -4.76 13.17
CA ASP A 100 12.00 -3.44 12.58
C ASP A 100 10.66 -2.69 12.51
N ASP A 101 10.54 -1.61 13.29
CA ASP A 101 9.32 -0.79 13.36
C ASP A 101 9.04 0.00 12.07
N LYS A 102 10.02 0.08 11.16
CA LYS A 102 9.86 0.69 9.83
C LYS A 102 9.14 -0.23 8.84
N ILE A 103 9.01 -1.52 9.16
CA ILE A 103 8.26 -2.47 8.33
C ILE A 103 6.78 -2.41 8.71
N ALA A 104 5.97 -1.89 7.79
CA ALA A 104 4.51 -1.81 7.97
C ALA A 104 3.82 -3.17 7.77
N SER A 105 4.31 -3.96 6.81
CA SER A 105 3.75 -5.27 6.46
C SER A 105 4.77 -6.13 5.69
N ILE A 106 4.70 -7.44 5.90
CA ILE A 106 5.43 -8.46 5.14
C ILE A 106 4.40 -9.40 4.54
N TYR A 107 4.56 -9.80 3.29
CA TYR A 107 3.65 -10.72 2.63
C TYR A 107 4.32 -11.59 1.59
N ILE A 108 3.75 -12.77 1.39
CA ILE A 108 4.19 -13.79 0.43
C ILE A 108 2.94 -14.22 -0.37
N ALA A 109 3.12 -14.44 -1.66
CA ALA A 109 2.11 -15.06 -2.50
C ALA A 109 2.75 -16.00 -3.52
N ASP A 110 1.97 -16.96 -4.02
CA ASP A 110 2.39 -17.89 -5.06
C ASP A 110 1.58 -17.74 -6.37
N LYS A 111 1.91 -18.56 -7.37
CA LYS A 111 1.24 -18.61 -8.68
C LYS A 111 -0.23 -19.04 -8.61
N PHE A 112 -0.61 -19.76 -7.56
CA PHE A 112 -1.99 -20.20 -7.32
C PHE A 112 -2.84 -19.09 -6.67
N GLY A 113 -2.17 -18.05 -6.16
CA GLY A 113 -2.78 -16.89 -5.51
C GLY A 113 -3.01 -17.12 -4.02
N ASP A 114 -2.36 -18.12 -3.44
CA ASP A 114 -2.24 -18.25 -2.00
C ASP A 114 -1.51 -17.05 -1.44
N PHE A 115 -1.88 -16.65 -0.24
CA PHE A 115 -1.42 -15.38 0.31
C PHE A 115 -1.25 -15.45 1.82
N PHE A 116 -0.08 -15.00 2.30
CA PHE A 116 0.17 -14.70 3.71
C PHE A 116 0.54 -13.23 3.87
N GLN A 117 0.06 -12.59 4.92
CA GLN A 117 0.42 -11.23 5.29
C GLN A 117 0.53 -11.06 6.80
N ALA A 118 1.71 -10.64 7.27
CA ALA A 118 1.89 -10.04 8.59
C ALA A 118 1.74 -8.53 8.45
N ARG A 119 0.90 -7.90 9.27
CA ARG A 119 0.63 -6.45 9.22
C ARG A 119 0.58 -5.86 10.63
N ARG A 120 1.17 -4.68 10.79
CA ARG A 120 1.23 -3.95 12.08
C ARG A 120 0.03 -3.03 12.32
N THR A 121 -0.38 -2.24 11.31
CA THR A 121 -1.35 -1.14 11.46
C THR A 121 -2.60 -1.38 10.61
N PRO A 122 -3.83 -1.11 11.07
CA PRO A 122 -4.19 -0.55 12.39
C PRO A 122 -3.98 -1.54 13.55
N ASP A 123 -4.18 -2.83 13.29
CA ASP A 123 -3.98 -3.89 14.28
C ASP A 123 -2.93 -4.89 13.79
N PHE A 124 -2.24 -5.49 14.74
CA PHE A 124 -1.38 -6.65 14.55
C PHE A 124 -2.21 -7.85 14.03
N VAL A 125 -2.01 -8.22 12.77
CA VAL A 125 -2.78 -9.27 12.08
C VAL A 125 -1.88 -10.16 11.24
N MET A 126 -2.11 -11.46 11.36
CA MET A 126 -1.71 -12.46 10.37
C MET A 126 -2.92 -12.80 9.50
N ARG A 127 -2.83 -12.47 8.21
CA ARG A 127 -3.88 -12.69 7.22
C ARG A 127 -3.48 -13.83 6.28
N THR A 128 -4.37 -14.79 6.04
CA THR A 128 -4.10 -15.90 5.12
C THR A 128 -5.26 -16.18 4.17
N ILE A 129 -4.95 -16.51 2.91
CA ILE A 129 -5.93 -16.92 1.89
C ILE A 129 -5.39 -18.18 1.20
N ASP A 130 -6.11 -19.29 1.33
CA ASP A 130 -5.88 -20.54 0.61
C ASP A 130 -6.80 -20.55 -0.61
N ARG A 131 -6.22 -20.48 -1.82
CA ARG A 131 -6.96 -20.51 -3.08
C ARG A 131 -7.04 -21.89 -3.71
N ARG A 132 -6.37 -22.90 -3.15
CA ARG A 132 -6.41 -24.28 -3.63
C ARG A 132 -7.67 -25.01 -3.16
N VAL A 133 -8.29 -24.54 -2.07
CA VAL A 133 -9.56 -25.09 -1.58
C VAL A 133 -10.76 -24.64 -2.41
N LYS A 134 -11.82 -25.48 -2.43
CA LYS A 134 -13.05 -25.24 -3.23
C LYS A 134 -13.77 -23.91 -2.89
N LYS A 135 -13.65 -23.44 -1.65
CA LYS A 135 -14.25 -22.19 -1.16
C LYS A 135 -13.21 -21.40 -0.37
N PRO A 136 -12.38 -20.58 -1.04
CA PRO A 136 -11.38 -19.76 -0.38
C PRO A 136 -12.01 -18.80 0.61
N VAL A 137 -11.38 -18.65 1.77
CA VAL A 137 -11.74 -17.67 2.79
C VAL A 137 -10.55 -16.76 3.07
N ASP A 138 -10.84 -15.51 3.37
CA ASP A 138 -9.86 -14.55 3.82
C ASP A 138 -9.87 -14.52 5.35
N GLU A 139 -8.91 -15.24 5.94
CA GLU A 139 -8.74 -15.40 7.38
C GLU A 139 -7.89 -14.25 7.93
N TRP A 140 -8.39 -13.56 8.96
CA TRP A 140 -7.70 -12.48 9.67
C TRP A 140 -7.54 -12.89 11.13
N ALA A 141 -6.36 -13.41 11.47
CA ALA A 141 -5.99 -13.73 12.85
C ALA A 141 -5.32 -12.51 13.49
N TYR A 142 -6.02 -11.84 14.40
CA TYR A 142 -5.48 -10.75 15.20
C TYR A 142 -4.56 -11.32 16.27
N LYS A 143 -3.35 -10.79 16.36
CA LYS A 143 -2.27 -11.35 17.18
C LYS A 143 -1.85 -10.39 18.29
N ASN A 144 -1.42 -10.93 19.42
CA ASN A 144 -0.60 -10.20 20.39
C ASN A 144 0.88 -10.22 19.94
N ASN A 145 1.77 -9.59 20.71
CA ASN A 145 3.20 -9.59 20.41
C ASN A 145 3.82 -11.00 20.46
N ASP A 146 3.31 -11.89 21.31
CA ASP A 146 3.76 -13.29 21.46
C ASP A 146 3.23 -14.25 20.36
N PHE A 147 2.56 -13.69 19.34
CA PHE A 147 1.95 -14.41 18.22
C PHE A 147 0.71 -15.25 18.54
N ASP A 148 0.14 -15.11 19.74
CA ASP A 148 -1.13 -15.73 20.11
C ASP A 148 -2.29 -15.04 19.41
N THR A 149 -3.27 -15.82 18.97
CA THR A 149 -4.50 -15.29 18.36
C THR A 149 -5.45 -14.78 19.43
N VAL A 150 -5.70 -13.47 19.44
CA VAL A 150 -6.66 -12.83 20.35
C VAL A 150 -8.06 -12.71 19.76
N ARG A 151 -8.17 -12.65 18.43
CA ARG A 151 -9.42 -12.59 17.70
C ARG A 151 -9.24 -13.17 16.30
N LEU A 152 -10.29 -13.78 15.77
CA LEU A 152 -10.31 -14.36 14.43
C LEU A 152 -11.51 -13.84 13.65
N GLU A 153 -11.28 -13.41 12.42
CA GLU A 153 -12.33 -13.02 11.48
C GLU A 153 -12.16 -13.76 10.16
N TYR A 154 -13.29 -14.03 9.49
CA TYR A 154 -13.34 -14.65 8.19
C TYR A 154 -14.15 -13.77 7.24
N LYS A 155 -13.61 -13.54 6.04
CA LYS A 155 -14.24 -12.75 4.99
C LYS A 155 -14.26 -13.56 3.69
N GLU A 156 -15.09 -13.11 2.75
CA GLU A 156 -15.02 -13.62 1.38
C GLU A 156 -13.67 -13.25 0.75
N ALA A 157 -13.01 -14.22 0.10
CA ALA A 157 -11.69 -14.07 -0.49
C ALA A 157 -11.70 -13.29 -1.82
N THR A 158 -12.07 -12.01 -1.76
CA THR A 158 -12.11 -11.10 -2.93
C THR A 158 -10.73 -10.58 -3.34
N TYR A 159 -9.75 -10.61 -2.45
CA TYR A 159 -8.39 -10.15 -2.72
C TYR A 159 -7.56 -11.22 -3.46
N ASP A 160 -7.03 -10.88 -4.63
CA ASP A 160 -6.09 -11.71 -5.38
C ASP A 160 -4.70 -11.04 -5.46
N PRO A 161 -3.64 -11.65 -4.91
CA PRO A 161 -2.30 -11.07 -4.96
C PRO A 161 -1.74 -10.98 -6.40
N ARG A 162 -2.18 -11.85 -7.32
CA ARG A 162 -1.67 -11.92 -8.69
C ARG A 162 -2.09 -10.73 -9.55
N GLU A 163 -3.16 -10.06 -9.16
CA GLU A 163 -3.63 -8.84 -9.82
C GLU A 163 -2.86 -7.59 -9.37
N ARG A 164 -2.03 -7.70 -8.33
CA ARG A 164 -1.31 -6.56 -7.74
C ARG A 164 -0.02 -6.26 -8.48
N THR A 165 0.31 -4.97 -8.59
CA THR A 165 1.51 -4.50 -9.27
C THR A 165 2.77 -5.10 -8.68
N TRP A 166 2.87 -5.17 -7.34
CA TRP A 166 4.06 -5.74 -6.69
C TRP A 166 4.32 -7.19 -7.09
N PHE A 167 3.27 -7.99 -7.32
CA PHE A 167 3.41 -9.40 -7.71
C PHE A 167 3.81 -9.49 -9.19
N LYS A 168 3.05 -8.84 -10.07
CA LYS A 168 3.31 -8.84 -11.53
C LYS A 168 4.71 -8.34 -11.87
N GLU A 169 5.10 -7.23 -11.25
CA GLU A 169 6.40 -6.63 -11.53
C GLU A 169 7.54 -7.41 -10.87
N ALA A 170 7.34 -8.01 -9.68
CA ALA A 170 8.36 -8.91 -9.15
C ALA A 170 8.63 -10.08 -10.10
N THR A 171 7.57 -10.74 -10.59
CA THR A 171 7.69 -11.88 -11.51
C THR A 171 8.33 -11.53 -12.86
N SER A 172 8.33 -10.26 -13.27
CA SER A 172 8.99 -9.81 -14.51
C SER A 172 10.47 -9.44 -14.31
N HIS A 173 10.92 -9.26 -13.06
CA HIS A 173 12.29 -8.90 -12.72
C HIS A 173 13.07 -10.13 -12.23
N LYS A 174 14.41 -10.11 -12.30
CA LYS A 174 15.25 -11.24 -11.85
C LYS A 174 15.75 -11.14 -10.41
N ASN A 175 15.74 -9.94 -9.82
CA ASN A 175 16.36 -9.68 -8.52
C ASN A 175 15.35 -9.15 -7.51
N TYR A 176 14.85 -7.93 -7.73
CA TYR A 176 13.85 -7.29 -6.91
C TYR A 176 13.16 -6.19 -7.71
N TYR A 177 11.96 -5.82 -7.27
CA TYR A 177 11.17 -4.72 -7.82
C TYR A 177 10.80 -3.73 -6.71
N TRP A 178 10.89 -2.43 -7.01
CA TRP A 178 10.39 -1.36 -6.18
C TRP A 178 9.14 -0.76 -6.82
N SER A 179 8.03 -0.75 -6.10
CA SER A 179 6.82 -0.11 -6.58
C SER A 179 6.94 1.41 -6.52
N GLU A 180 6.25 2.09 -7.44
CA GLU A 180 5.81 3.46 -7.18
C GLU A 180 4.85 3.49 -5.97
N PRO A 181 4.68 4.63 -5.27
CA PRO A 181 3.72 4.71 -4.18
C PRO A 181 2.30 4.38 -4.64
N TYR A 182 1.61 3.55 -3.87
CA TYR A 182 0.22 3.16 -4.13
C TYR A 182 -0.54 2.92 -2.82
N ALA A 183 -1.86 2.92 -2.90
CA ALA A 183 -2.72 2.61 -1.75
C ALA A 183 -2.74 1.09 -1.49
N PHE A 184 -2.37 0.68 -0.27
CA PHE A 184 -2.41 -0.73 0.14
C PHE A 184 -3.84 -1.24 0.26
N ALA A 185 -4.11 -2.44 -0.25
CA ALA A 185 -5.47 -3.00 -0.26
C ALA A 185 -6.04 -3.23 1.16
N SER A 186 -5.19 -3.56 2.13
CA SER A 186 -5.62 -3.87 3.50
C SER A 186 -5.87 -2.65 4.38
N THR A 187 -5.26 -1.49 4.07
CA THR A 187 -5.30 -0.29 4.95
C THR A 187 -5.71 0.99 4.24
N ASN A 188 -5.67 1.03 2.90
CA ASN A 188 -5.79 2.22 2.07
C ASN A 188 -4.71 3.30 2.34
N GLU A 189 -3.65 2.97 3.07
CA GLU A 189 -2.51 3.85 3.28
C GLU A 189 -1.61 3.88 2.05
N ILE A 190 -1.04 5.05 1.75
CA ILE A 190 -0.07 5.19 0.68
C ILE A 190 1.29 4.69 1.17
N GLY A 191 1.83 3.70 0.46
CA GLY A 191 3.15 3.16 0.75
C GLY A 191 3.84 2.65 -0.50
N ILE A 192 5.06 2.16 -0.32
CA ILE A 192 5.82 1.50 -1.36
C ILE A 192 6.05 0.03 -0.99
N THR A 193 6.35 -0.79 -1.98
CA THR A 193 6.63 -2.21 -1.80
C THR A 193 7.96 -2.55 -2.44
N VAL A 194 8.79 -3.28 -1.71
CA VAL A 194 9.92 -4.01 -2.28
C VAL A 194 9.52 -5.47 -2.38
N ALA A 195 9.56 -6.00 -3.59
CA ALA A 195 9.15 -7.37 -3.87
C ALA A 195 10.31 -8.14 -4.49
N TYR A 196 10.51 -9.37 -4.03
CA TYR A 196 11.52 -10.29 -4.55
C TYR A 196 10.79 -11.44 -5.22
N PRO A 197 11.06 -11.72 -6.51
CA PRO A 197 10.59 -12.93 -7.11
C PRO A 197 11.34 -14.12 -6.53
N PHE A 198 10.62 -15.22 -6.36
CA PHE A 198 11.21 -16.52 -6.21
C PHE A 198 10.69 -17.42 -7.33
N PHE A 199 11.61 -18.12 -7.98
CA PHE A 199 11.33 -19.09 -9.02
C PHE A 199 11.89 -20.44 -8.56
N ASN A 200 11.06 -21.48 -8.59
CA ASN A 200 11.52 -22.85 -8.36
C ASN A 200 12.15 -23.41 -9.67
N GLU A 201 12.58 -24.67 -9.70
CA GLU A 201 13.17 -25.26 -10.93
C GLU A 201 12.19 -25.26 -12.13
N ASP A 202 10.88 -25.17 -11.86
CA ASP A 202 9.82 -25.11 -12.88
C ASP A 202 9.53 -23.68 -13.39
N GLY A 203 10.17 -22.65 -12.82
CA GLY A 203 9.88 -21.25 -13.09
C GLY A 203 8.88 -20.68 -12.10
#